data_AF-A0A7D9HND5-F1
#
_entry.id   AF-A0A7D9HND5-F1
#
_cell.length_a   1.000
_cell.length_b   1.000
_cell.length_c   1.000
_cell.angle_alpha   90.00
_cell.angle_beta   90.00
_cell.angle_gamma   90.00
#
_symmetry.space_group_name_H-M   'P 1'
#
loop_
_entity.id
_entity.type
_entity.pdbx_description
1 polymer ?
#
loop_
_entity_poly.entity_id
_entity_poly.type
_entity_poly.pdbx_seq_one_letter_code
_entity_poly.pdbx_strand_id
1 'polypeptide(L)'
;LSAFYFWFSGNLAAFIWCSGYSIIIFRAELVLLMGMIILFELYHARISLLNAFLHAACAGITSLALTVVIDSYFWQRWCWPEAEVFWYNTVQNKSSDWGTSPFLWYFYSALPRAISLFTPFLIGYGMKYDKRTRVIFTMAIAFVLLFSFLPHKELRFVFYVIPLLNVVAAVGLNSM
;
A
#
# COMPACT_ATOMS: atom_id res chain seq x y z
N LEU A 1 -7.14 3.41 -5.04
CA LEU A 1 -7.24 3.15 -6.50
C LEU A 1 -6.70 4.32 -7.32
N SER A 2 -7.07 5.57 -7.04
CA SER A 2 -6.58 6.75 -7.77
C SER A 2 -5.06 6.88 -7.80
N ALA A 3 -4.37 6.57 -6.70
CA ALA A 3 -2.90 6.54 -6.68
C ALA A 3 -2.34 5.56 -7.72
N PHE A 4 -2.84 4.32 -7.78
CA PHE A 4 -2.40 3.34 -8.78
C PHE A 4 -2.70 3.77 -10.21
N TYR A 5 -3.84 4.43 -10.45
CA TYR A 5 -4.14 5.01 -11.76
C TYR A 5 -3.06 6.03 -12.17
N PHE A 6 -2.70 6.95 -11.28
CA PHE A 6 -1.66 7.94 -11.58
C PHE A 6 -0.29 7.31 -11.79
N TRP A 7 0.05 6.29 -11.01
CA TRP A 7 1.27 5.51 -11.20
C TRP A 7 1.31 4.85 -12.59
N PHE A 8 0.23 4.17 -13.00
CA PHE A 8 0.16 3.54 -14.33
C PHE A 8 0.13 4.55 -15.48
N SER A 9 -0.43 5.74 -15.27
CA SER A 9 -0.43 6.83 -16.25
C SER A 9 0.93 7.54 -16.38
N GLY A 10 1.87 7.29 -15.47
CA GLY A 10 3.18 7.95 -15.42
C GLY A 10 3.18 9.33 -14.77
N ASN A 11 2.04 9.81 -14.26
CA ASN A 11 1.98 11.07 -13.51
C ASN A 11 2.41 10.87 -12.05
N LEU A 12 3.73 10.87 -11.83
CA LEU A 12 4.34 10.60 -10.52
C LEU A 12 4.05 11.69 -9.48
N ALA A 13 3.86 12.94 -9.90
CA ALA A 13 3.49 14.02 -8.99
C ALA A 13 2.10 13.73 -8.38
N ALA A 14 1.09 13.52 -9.21
CA ALA A 14 -0.26 13.20 -8.74
C ALA A 14 -0.30 11.90 -7.91
N PHE A 15 0.53 10.91 -8.28
CA PHE A 15 0.72 9.70 -7.47
C PHE A 15 1.20 10.01 -6.05
N ILE A 16 2.24 10.84 -5.88
CA ILE A 16 2.77 11.22 -4.57
C ILE A 16 1.73 11.96 -3.74
N TRP A 17 1.01 12.90 -4.34
CA TRP A 17 -0.08 13.62 -3.66
C TRP A 17 -1.16 12.65 -3.18
N CYS A 18 -1.72 11.82 -4.06
CA CYS A 18 -2.74 10.84 -3.69
C CYS A 18 -2.23 9.83 -2.64
N SER A 19 -0.95 9.47 -2.69
CA SER A 19 -0.33 8.60 -1.70
C SER A 19 -0.25 9.27 -0.34
N GLY A 20 0.21 10.53 -0.27
CA GLY A 20 0.25 11.32 0.96
C GLY A 20 -1.12 11.42 1.64
N TYR A 21 -2.16 11.78 0.88
CA TYR A 21 -3.54 11.80 1.39
C TYR A 21 -4.01 10.42 1.86
N SER A 22 -3.69 9.35 1.12
CA SER A 22 -4.09 7.99 1.50
C SER A 22 -3.44 7.53 2.81
N ILE A 23 -2.16 7.85 3.00
CA ILE A 23 -1.38 7.42 4.16
C ILE A 23 -1.77 8.21 5.42
N ILE A 24 -1.82 9.54 5.32
CA ILE A 24 -1.92 10.41 6.50
C ILE A 24 -3.35 10.50 7.04
N ILE A 25 -4.34 10.46 6.17
CA ILE A 25 -5.76 10.62 6.56
C ILE A 25 -6.41 9.28 6.85
N PHE A 26 -6.17 8.26 6.01
CA PHE A 26 -6.97 7.04 6.07
C PHE A 26 -6.26 5.88 6.74
N ARG A 27 -5.02 5.60 6.34
CA ARG A 27 -4.37 4.30 6.59
C ARG A 27 -2.85 4.43 6.59
N ALA A 28 -2.24 4.55 7.77
CA ALA A 28 -0.78 4.64 7.88
C ALA A 28 -0.04 3.43 7.28
N GLU A 29 -0.65 2.24 7.28
CA GLU A 29 -0.03 1.01 6.75
C GLU A 29 0.33 1.07 5.26
N LEU A 30 -0.35 1.95 4.51
CA LEU A 30 -0.08 2.16 3.07
C LEU A 30 1.29 2.76 2.81
N VAL A 31 1.95 3.32 3.82
CA VAL A 31 3.31 3.87 3.71
C VAL A 31 4.28 2.84 3.16
N LEU A 32 4.12 1.56 3.52
CA LEU A 32 4.99 0.51 3.05
C LEU A 32 4.79 0.25 1.55
N LEU A 33 3.55 0.12 1.08
CA LEU A 33 3.27 -0.14 -0.34
C LEU A 33 3.65 1.05 -1.22
N MET A 34 3.14 2.25 -0.88
CA MET A 34 3.39 3.44 -1.69
C MET A 34 4.85 3.89 -1.58
N GLY A 35 5.45 3.78 -0.40
CA GLY A 35 6.86 4.07 -0.18
C GLY A 35 7.77 3.18 -1.03
N MET A 36 7.50 1.87 -1.10
CA MET A 36 8.24 0.97 -1.99
C MET A 36 8.10 1.36 -3.46
N ILE A 37 6.90 1.75 -3.91
CA ILE A 37 6.70 2.21 -5.29
C ILE A 37 7.50 3.50 -5.55
N ILE A 38 7.44 4.49 -4.65
CA ILE A 38 8.22 5.73 -4.79
C ILE A 38 9.72 5.44 -4.82
N LEU A 39 10.22 4.55 -3.95
CA LEU A 39 11.62 4.13 -3.94
C LEU A 39 12.02 3.43 -5.25
N PHE A 40 11.14 2.59 -5.80
CA PHE A 40 11.36 1.94 -7.08
C PHE A 40 11.45 2.96 -8.23
N GLU A 41 10.57 3.96 -8.26
CA GLU A 41 10.58 5.02 -9.28
C GLU A 41 11.81 5.95 -9.14
N LEU A 42 12.25 6.23 -7.91
CA LEU A 42 13.49 6.94 -7.62
C LEU A 42 14.72 6.16 -8.09
N TYR A 43 14.76 4.85 -7.84
CA TYR A 43 15.86 3.98 -8.27
C TYR A 43 16.01 3.95 -9.80
N HIS A 44 14.89 4.01 -10.54
CA HIS A 44 14.89 4.09 -12.00
C HIS A 44 15.03 5.52 -12.54
N ALA A 45 15.33 6.49 -11.68
CA ALA A 45 15.51 7.91 -12.02
C ALA A 45 14.33 8.52 -12.81
N ARG A 46 13.10 8.03 -12.60
CA ARG A 46 11.90 8.57 -13.25
C ARG A 46 11.39 9.84 -12.58
N ILE A 47 11.82 10.08 -11.34
CA ILE A 47 11.60 11.31 -10.59
C ILE A 47 12.90 11.70 -9.89
N SER A 48 13.19 13.00 -9.81
CA SER A 48 14.32 13.50 -9.03
C SER A 48 14.00 13.42 -7.53
N LEU A 49 15.02 13.13 -6.71
CA LEU A 49 14.86 13.04 -5.25
C LEU A 49 14.29 14.35 -4.67
N LEU A 50 14.75 15.49 -5.18
CA LEU A 50 14.26 16.80 -4.74
C LEU A 50 12.78 17.00 -5.06
N ASN A 51 12.33 16.69 -6.29
CA ASN A 51 10.93 16.86 -6.67
C ASN A 51 10.02 15.89 -5.92
N ALA A 52 10.49 14.65 -5.72
CA ALA A 52 9.77 13.66 -4.91
C ALA A 52 9.60 14.15 -3.46
N PHE A 53 10.67 14.67 -2.87
CA PHE A 53 10.66 15.22 -1.51
C PHE A 53 9.75 16.44 -1.39
N LEU A 54 9.83 17.40 -2.32
CA LEU A 54 8.98 18.59 -2.31
C LEU A 54 7.50 18.22 -2.43
N HIS A 55 7.13 17.35 -3.36
CA HIS A 55 5.75 16.88 -3.49
C HIS A 55 5.29 16.11 -2.25
N ALA A 56 6.13 15.24 -1.68
CA ALA A 56 5.81 14.49 -0.48
C ALA A 56 5.64 15.40 0.75
N ALA A 57 6.50 16.41 0.90
CA ALA A 57 6.43 17.39 1.98
C ALA A 57 5.17 18.25 1.85
N CYS A 58 4.89 18.80 0.66
CA CYS A 58 3.67 19.58 0.43
C CYS A 58 2.41 18.75 0.66
N ALA A 59 2.33 17.55 0.07
CA ALA A 59 1.19 16.64 0.26
C ALA A 59 1.04 16.23 1.74
N GLY A 60 2.16 16.02 2.44
CA GLY A 60 2.18 15.67 3.84
C GLY A 60 1.64 16.79 4.73
N ILE A 61 2.11 18.01 4.53
CA ILE A 61 1.64 19.18 5.29
C ILE A 61 0.15 19.44 5.04
N THR A 62 -0.29 19.43 3.77
CA THR A 62 -1.70 19.70 3.45
C THR A 62 -2.63 18.62 3.95
N SER A 63 -2.26 17.34 3.81
CA SER A 63 -3.07 16.23 4.32
C SER A 63 -3.10 16.19 5.83
N LEU A 64 -1.97 16.45 6.51
CA LEU A 64 -1.90 16.53 7.97
C LEU A 64 -2.77 17.66 8.52
N ALA A 65 -2.66 18.86 7.93
CA ALA A 65 -3.52 19.98 8.31
C ALA A 65 -5.00 19.64 8.15
N LEU A 66 -5.35 18.94 7.07
CA LEU A 66 -6.73 18.52 6.79
C LEU A 66 -7.25 17.53 7.84
N THR A 67 -6.52 16.45 8.15
CA THR A 67 -6.95 15.48 9.19
C THR A 67 -7.02 16.15 10.55
N VAL A 68 -6.00 16.90 10.96
CA VAL A 68 -6.00 17.55 12.28
C VAL A 68 -7.19 18.51 12.42
N VAL A 69 -7.47 19.35 11.42
CA VAL A 69 -8.60 20.31 11.51
C VAL A 69 -9.94 19.58 11.56
N ILE A 70 -10.16 18.62 10.65
CA ILE A 70 -11.45 17.92 10.54
C ILE A 70 -11.67 17.00 11.74
N ASP A 71 -10.69 16.16 12.06
CA ASP A 71 -10.81 15.18 13.13
C ASP A 71 -10.85 15.87 14.49
N SER A 72 -10.10 16.95 14.71
CA SER A 72 -10.19 17.68 15.98
C SER A 72 -11.55 18.33 16.20
N TYR A 73 -12.22 18.74 15.12
CA TYR A 73 -13.60 19.22 15.19
C TYR A 73 -14.55 18.10 15.61
N PHE A 74 -14.46 16.90 15.03
CA PHE A 74 -15.34 15.79 15.40
C PHE A 74 -15.04 15.21 16.79
N TRP A 75 -13.77 15.13 17.16
CA TRP A 75 -13.31 14.55 18.43
C TRP A 75 -13.34 15.55 19.59
N GLN A 76 -13.61 16.82 19.33
CA GLN A 76 -13.65 17.90 20.34
C GLN A 76 -12.34 18.04 21.13
N ARG A 77 -11.22 17.60 20.55
CA ARG A 77 -9.86 17.70 21.09
C ARG A 77 -8.87 17.70 19.94
N TRP A 78 -7.70 18.31 20.13
CA TRP A 78 -6.62 18.20 19.16
C TRP A 78 -6.16 16.74 19.04
N CYS A 79 -6.37 16.15 17.87
CA CYS A 79 -5.97 14.79 17.60
C CYS A 79 -5.52 14.60 16.15
N TRP A 80 -4.60 13.65 15.98
CA TRP A 80 -4.32 13.02 14.70
C TRP A 80 -4.57 11.52 14.89
N PRO A 81 -5.76 11.03 14.50
CA PRO A 81 -6.19 9.67 14.82
C PRO A 81 -5.20 8.59 14.38
N GLU A 82 -4.69 8.68 13.15
CA GLU A 82 -3.75 7.69 12.61
C GLU A 82 -2.42 7.66 13.37
N ALA A 83 -1.93 8.80 13.86
CA ALA A 83 -0.71 8.82 14.68
C ALA A 83 -0.92 8.21 16.07
N GLU A 84 -2.08 8.44 16.69
CA GLU A 84 -2.42 7.80 17.97
C GLU A 84 -2.52 6.27 17.82
N VAL A 85 -3.16 5.81 16.74
CA VAL A 85 -3.29 4.38 16.40
C VAL A 85 -1.92 3.77 16.11
N PHE A 86 -1.06 4.46 15.36
CA PHE A 86 0.31 4.02 15.09
C PHE A 86 1.13 3.93 16.38
N TRP A 87 1.05 4.95 17.24
CA TRP A 87 1.73 4.96 18.54
C TRP A 87 1.29 3.78 19.43
N TYR A 88 -0.02 3.57 19.55
CA TYR A 88 -0.58 2.49 20.35
C TYR A 88 -0.19 1.10 19.81
N ASN A 89 -0.31 0.87 18.50
CA ASN A 89 -0.11 -0.46 17.93
C ASN A 89 1.36 -0.82 17.70
N THR A 90 2.16 0.14 17.26
CA THR A 90 3.55 -0.09 16.84
C THR A 90 4.54 0.22 17.96
N VAL A 91 4.36 1.34 18.67
CA VAL A 91 5.32 1.75 19.72
C VAL A 91 5.04 1.03 21.04
N GLN A 92 3.77 0.93 21.44
CA GLN A 92 3.41 0.19 22.68
C GLN A 92 3.24 -1.31 22.45
N ASN A 93 3.39 -1.78 21.20
CA ASN A 93 3.30 -3.17 20.78
C ASN A 93 2.00 -3.89 21.23
N LYS A 94 0.91 -3.14 21.42
CA LYS A 94 -0.39 -3.67 21.86
C LYS A 94 -1.15 -4.44 20.78
N SER A 95 -0.62 -4.45 19.56
CA SER A 95 -1.21 -5.21 18.46
C SER A 95 -1.19 -6.72 18.72
N SER A 96 -0.22 -7.24 19.49
CA SER A 96 -0.14 -8.67 19.81
C SER A 96 -1.28 -9.19 20.69
N ASP A 97 -1.93 -8.31 21.46
CA ASP A 97 -2.99 -8.69 22.40
C ASP A 97 -4.26 -9.17 21.67
N TRP A 98 -4.37 -8.88 20.37
CA TRP A 98 -5.48 -9.28 19.50
C TRP A 98 -5.23 -10.60 18.77
N GLY A 99 -4.27 -11.39 19.25
CA GLY A 99 -3.92 -12.70 18.71
C GLY A 99 -2.81 -12.65 17.66
N THR A 100 -2.03 -13.73 17.60
CA THR A 100 -0.89 -13.85 16.68
C THR A 100 -1.11 -14.99 15.69
N SER A 101 -0.65 -14.81 14.46
CA SER A 101 -0.70 -15.84 13.43
C SER A 101 0.70 -16.16 12.86
N PRO A 102 0.93 -17.39 12.36
CA PRO A 102 2.22 -17.76 11.76
C PRO A 102 2.63 -16.84 10.61
N PHE A 103 3.94 -16.74 10.35
CA PHE A 103 4.51 -15.87 9.30
C PHE A 103 3.82 -16.05 7.94
N LEU A 104 3.59 -17.29 7.51
CA LEU A 104 3.02 -17.60 6.19
C LEU A 104 1.50 -17.47 6.11
N TRP A 105 0.81 -17.02 7.17
CA TRP A 105 -0.66 -16.96 7.21
C TRP A 105 -1.28 -16.20 6.04
N TYR A 106 -0.64 -15.11 5.60
CA TYR A 106 -1.11 -14.38 4.43
C TYR A 106 -1.09 -15.22 3.14
N PHE A 107 -0.12 -16.12 2.98
CA PHE A 107 0.05 -16.93 1.76
C PHE A 107 -0.87 -18.14 1.69
N TYR A 108 -1.04 -18.88 2.78
CA TYR A 108 -1.89 -20.08 2.78
C TYR A 108 -3.35 -19.81 3.11
N SER A 109 -3.66 -18.68 3.75
CA SER A 109 -5.02 -18.38 4.21
C SER A 109 -5.59 -17.07 3.65
N ALA A 110 -4.91 -15.94 3.82
CA ALA A 110 -5.52 -14.65 3.46
C ALA A 110 -5.64 -14.44 1.94
N LEU A 111 -4.54 -14.61 1.21
CA LEU A 111 -4.49 -14.42 -0.24
C LEU A 111 -5.39 -15.40 -0.98
N PRO A 112 -5.38 -16.72 -0.71
CA PRO A 112 -6.25 -17.67 -1.40
C PRO A 112 -7.74 -17.40 -1.17
N ARG A 113 -8.12 -16.84 -0.01
CA ARG A 113 -9.51 -16.42 0.25
C ARG A 113 -9.89 -15.13 -0.48
N ALA A 114 -8.90 -14.28 -0.77
CA ALA A 114 -9.11 -12.96 -1.34
C ALA A 114 -9.08 -12.92 -2.87
N ILE A 115 -8.48 -13.93 -3.51
CA ILE A 115 -8.36 -14.04 -4.97
C ILE A 115 -9.17 -15.24 -5.49
N SER A 116 -9.64 -15.17 -6.74
CA SER A 116 -10.35 -16.29 -7.36
C SER A 116 -9.42 -17.48 -7.64
N LEU A 117 -9.98 -18.69 -7.71
CA LEU A 117 -9.22 -19.94 -7.89
C LEU A 117 -8.27 -19.91 -9.11
N PHE A 118 -8.67 -19.25 -10.20
CA PHE A 118 -7.89 -19.15 -11.43
C PHE A 118 -6.87 -18.00 -11.42
N THR A 119 -6.94 -17.06 -10.48
CA THR A 119 -6.10 -15.87 -10.43
C THR A 119 -4.60 -16.21 -10.37
N PRO A 120 -4.12 -17.18 -9.56
CA PRO A 120 -2.69 -17.54 -9.53
C PRO A 120 -2.15 -18.02 -10.89
N PHE A 121 -2.93 -18.78 -11.64
CA PHE A 121 -2.54 -19.27 -12.96
C PHE A 121 -2.41 -18.11 -13.96
N LEU A 122 -3.39 -17.21 -13.98
CA LEU A 122 -3.39 -16.01 -14.82
C LEU A 122 -2.24 -15.06 -14.45
N ILE A 123 -1.90 -14.94 -13.16
CA ILE A 123 -0.74 -14.16 -12.72
C ILE A 123 0.55 -14.71 -13.33
N GLY A 124 0.74 -16.03 -13.27
CA GLY A 124 1.91 -16.69 -13.87
C GLY A 124 2.03 -16.40 -15.37
N TYR A 125 0.90 -16.40 -16.08
CA TYR A 125 0.85 -16.03 -17.49
C TYR A 125 1.19 -14.54 -17.68
N GLY A 126 0.56 -13.64 -16.93
CA GLY A 126 0.82 -12.19 -17.00
C GLY A 126 2.28 -11.82 -16.76
N MET A 127 2.95 -12.49 -15.82
CA MET A 127 4.39 -12.30 -15.55
C MET A 127 5.30 -12.84 -16.65
N LYS A 128 4.86 -13.88 -17.39
CA LYS A 128 5.63 -14.46 -18.48
C LYS A 128 5.68 -13.52 -19.68
N TYR A 129 4.53 -12.98 -20.10
CA TYR A 129 4.39 -12.23 -21.35
C TYR A 129 4.64 -10.72 -21.22
N ASP A 130 4.33 -10.11 -20.08
CA ASP A 130 4.61 -8.70 -19.84
C ASP A 130 5.68 -8.54 -18.75
N LYS A 131 6.67 -7.67 -18.98
CA LYS A 131 7.69 -7.33 -17.99
C LYS A 131 7.17 -6.33 -16.96
N ARG A 132 6.18 -5.50 -17.32
CA ARG A 132 5.61 -4.46 -16.44
C ARG A 132 4.83 -5.08 -15.30
N THR A 133 4.09 -6.15 -15.56
CA THR A 133 3.36 -6.93 -14.56
C THR A 133 4.26 -7.53 -13.48
N ARG A 134 5.53 -7.84 -13.82
CA ARG A 134 6.50 -8.34 -12.84
C ARG A 134 6.76 -7.31 -11.75
N VAL A 135 6.90 -6.03 -12.12
CA VAL A 135 7.10 -4.95 -11.14
C VAL A 135 5.88 -4.86 -10.22
N ILE A 136 4.67 -4.86 -10.77
CA ILE A 136 3.42 -4.80 -10.01
C ILE A 136 3.31 -5.97 -9.04
N PHE A 137 3.57 -7.18 -9.52
CA PHE A 137 3.57 -8.39 -8.70
C PHE A 137 4.65 -8.35 -7.62
N THR A 138 5.86 -7.92 -7.94
CA THR A 138 6.96 -7.79 -6.97
C THR A 138 6.60 -6.81 -5.85
N MET A 139 6.03 -5.63 -6.18
CA MET A 139 5.59 -4.66 -5.15
C MET A 139 4.48 -5.24 -4.26
N ALA A 140 3.52 -5.94 -4.86
CA ALA A 140 2.44 -6.63 -4.17
C ALA A 140 2.96 -7.69 -3.19
N ILE A 141 3.82 -8.61 -3.64
CA ILE A 141 4.34 -9.68 -2.79
C ILE A 141 5.34 -9.16 -1.77
N ALA A 142 6.19 -8.20 -2.12
CA ALA A 142 7.08 -7.54 -1.17
C ALA A 142 6.30 -6.89 -0.02
N PHE A 143 5.17 -6.25 -0.32
CA PHE A 143 4.29 -5.68 0.71
C PHE A 143 3.74 -6.75 1.64
N VAL A 144 3.20 -7.85 1.09
CA VAL A 144 2.71 -8.96 1.91
C VAL A 144 3.82 -9.54 2.78
N LEU A 145 5.04 -9.73 2.24
CA LEU A 145 6.19 -10.23 2.98
C LEU A 145 6.60 -9.31 4.12
N LEU A 146 6.64 -7.99 3.90
CA LEU A 146 6.94 -7.02 4.95
C LEU A 146 5.87 -7.06 6.06
N PHE A 147 4.59 -7.16 5.71
CA PHE A 147 3.51 -7.32 6.69
C PHE A 147 3.52 -8.68 7.40
N SER A 148 4.06 -9.73 6.80
CA SER A 148 4.16 -11.06 7.42
C SER A 148 5.03 -11.09 8.68
N PHE A 149 5.97 -10.15 8.81
CA PHE A 149 6.78 -9.98 10.03
C PHE A 149 5.96 -9.51 11.23
N LEU A 150 4.79 -8.88 11.01
CA LEU A 150 3.95 -8.44 12.10
C LEU A 150 3.29 -9.66 12.80
N PRO A 151 3.39 -9.78 14.13
CA PRO A 151 2.79 -10.90 14.86
C PRO A 151 1.28 -10.98 14.69
N HIS A 152 0.62 -9.82 14.81
CA HIS A 152 -0.81 -9.67 14.55
C HIS A 152 -1.07 -9.54 13.07
N LYS A 153 -2.02 -10.34 12.56
CA LYS A 153 -2.32 -10.44 11.13
C LYS A 153 -3.82 -10.35 10.89
N GLU A 154 -4.18 -9.53 9.93
CA GLU A 154 -5.56 -9.35 9.53
C GLU A 154 -5.64 -9.12 8.02
N LEU A 155 -6.71 -9.60 7.40
CA LEU A 155 -6.90 -9.49 5.96
C LEU A 155 -6.93 -8.03 5.48
N ARG A 156 -7.43 -7.11 6.32
CA ARG A 156 -7.54 -5.68 5.98
C ARG A 156 -6.18 -5.02 5.68
N PHE A 157 -5.10 -5.44 6.33
CA PHE A 157 -3.78 -4.85 6.12
C PHE A 157 -3.22 -5.16 4.73
N VAL A 158 -3.53 -6.34 4.19
CA VAL A 158 -3.05 -6.80 2.88
C VAL A 158 -4.06 -6.61 1.75
N PHE A 159 -5.26 -6.08 2.05
CA PHE A 159 -6.35 -5.95 1.09
C PHE A 159 -5.97 -5.12 -0.15
N TYR A 160 -5.06 -4.17 0.01
CA TYR A 160 -4.61 -3.27 -1.06
C TYR A 160 -3.84 -3.97 -2.19
N VAL A 161 -3.35 -5.19 -1.94
CA VAL A 161 -2.64 -6.00 -2.94
C VAL A 161 -3.60 -6.67 -3.92
N ILE A 162 -4.85 -6.93 -3.53
CA ILE A 162 -5.85 -7.59 -4.38
C ILE A 162 -6.02 -6.88 -5.74
N PRO A 163 -6.28 -5.56 -5.82
CA PRO A 163 -6.40 -4.90 -7.12
C PRO A 163 -5.12 -4.99 -7.96
N LEU A 164 -3.93 -4.98 -7.35
CA LEU A 164 -2.66 -5.14 -8.06
C LEU A 164 -2.53 -6.55 -8.67
N LEU A 165 -2.85 -7.58 -7.89
CA LEU A 165 -2.87 -8.97 -8.36
C LEU A 165 -3.91 -9.19 -9.47
N ASN A 166 -5.08 -8.55 -9.36
CA ASN A 166 -6.12 -8.61 -10.38
C ASN A 166 -5.68 -7.94 -11.70
N VAL A 167 -4.94 -6.82 -11.64
CA VAL A 167 -4.36 -6.21 -12.84
C VAL A 167 -3.38 -7.16 -13.53
N VAL A 168 -2.50 -7.82 -12.75
CA VAL A 168 -1.55 -8.80 -13.31
C VAL A 168 -2.27 -9.99 -13.94
N ALA A 169 -3.32 -10.49 -13.28
CA ALA A 169 -4.16 -11.57 -13.82
C ALA A 169 -4.90 -11.15 -15.09
N ALA A 170 -5.42 -9.92 -15.15
CA ALA A 170 -6.12 -9.40 -16.33
C ALA A 170 -5.20 -9.29 -17.55
N VAL A 171 -3.95 -8.84 -17.36
CA VAL A 171 -2.95 -8.83 -18.43
C VAL A 171 -2.61 -10.26 -18.87
N GLY A 172 -2.53 -11.19 -17.92
CA GLY A 172 -2.39 -12.62 -18.21
C GLY A 172 -3.50 -13.14 -19.11
N LEU A 173 -4.76 -12.88 -18.74
CA LEU A 173 -5.93 -13.28 -19.54
C LEU A 173 -5.93 -12.67 -20.94
N ASN A 174 -5.56 -11.39 -21.09
CA ASN A 174 -5.49 -10.72 -22.38
C ASN A 174 -4.34 -11.23 -23.28
N SER A 175 -3.34 -11.91 -22.70
CA SER A 175 -2.19 -12.44 -23.45
C SER A 175 -2.41 -13.90 -23.91
N MET A 176 -3.48 -14.55 -23.44
CA MET A 176 -3.87 -15.92 -23.84
C MET A 176 -4.66 -15.90 -25.14
#